data_AF-A0A940UAI7-F1
#
_entry.id   AF-A0A940UAI7-F1
#
_cell.length_a   1.000
_cell.length_b   1.000
_cell.length_c   1.000
_cell.angle_alpha   90.00
_cell.angle_beta   90.00
_cell.angle_gamma   90.00
#
_symmetry.space_group_name_H-M   'P 1'
#
loop_
_entity.id
_entity.type
_entity.pdbx_description
1 polymer ?
#
loop_
_entity_poly.entity_id
_entity_poly.type
_entity_poly.pdbx_seq_one_letter_code
_entity_poly.pdbx_strand_id
1 'polypeptide(L)'
;YSTEALASGEEAVEYLKNKPASLVILDMIMDPGIDGLETYRKIAEHRPGQKAIIVSGFAETDRVKEAQKLGAGQYLKKPYTLEKIAIAVRIELDKAA
;
A
#
# COMPACT_ATOMS: atom_id res chain seq x y z
N TYR A 1 -11.85 -6.47 11.70
CA TYR A 1 -10.80 -5.47 11.37
C TYR A 1 -11.44 -4.09 11.43
N SER A 2 -10.66 -3.03 11.62
CA SER A 2 -11.12 -1.64 11.44
C SER A 2 -10.51 -1.09 10.15
N THR A 3 -11.22 -0.23 9.44
CA THR A 3 -10.75 0.36 8.18
C THR A 3 -10.94 1.86 8.18
N GLU A 4 -9.98 2.55 7.57
CA GLU A 4 -10.09 3.93 7.15
C GLU A 4 -9.87 3.98 5.64
N ALA A 5 -10.65 4.80 4.93
CA ALA A 5 -10.44 5.08 3.52
C ALA A 5 -9.99 6.54 3.38
N LEU A 6 -8.90 6.75 2.65
CA LEU A 6 -8.30 8.07 2.44
C LEU A 6 -8.31 8.36 0.94
N ALA A 7 -8.58 9.61 0.58
CA ALA A 7 -8.86 9.97 -0.81
C ALA A 7 -7.59 10.26 -1.63
N SER A 8 -6.44 10.41 -0.96
CA SER A 8 -5.16 10.77 -1.60
C SER A 8 -3.95 10.19 -0.86
N GLY A 9 -2.81 10.18 -1.54
CA GLY A 9 -1.54 9.79 -0.94
C GLY A 9 -1.10 10.74 0.17
N GLU A 10 -1.36 12.05 0.00
CA GLU A 10 -1.07 13.09 0.99
C GLU A 10 -1.85 12.86 2.30
N GLU A 11 -3.15 12.58 2.20
CA GLU A 11 -3.97 12.22 3.36
C GLU A 11 -3.46 10.94 4.03
N ALA A 12 -3.05 9.94 3.25
CA ALA A 12 -2.48 8.69 3.77
C ALA A 12 -1.19 8.93 4.56
N VAL A 13 -0.27 9.73 4.02
CA VAL A 13 0.98 10.10 4.70
C VAL A 13 0.68 10.84 5.99
N GLU A 14 -0.21 11.83 5.98
CA GLU A 14 -0.54 12.62 7.19
C GLU A 14 -1.25 11.78 8.25
N TYR A 15 -2.21 10.94 7.85
CA TYR A 15 -2.91 10.02 8.74
C TYR A 15 -1.93 9.09 9.44
N LEU A 16 -1.03 8.47 8.67
CA LEU A 16 -0.05 7.51 9.15
C LEU A 16 1.14 8.15 9.88
N LYS A 17 1.22 9.47 10.06
CA LYS A 17 2.14 10.06 11.04
C LYS A 17 1.65 9.84 12.47
N ASN A 18 0.35 10.04 12.70
CA ASN A 18 -0.21 10.06 14.05
C ASN A 18 -0.99 8.79 14.40
N LYS A 19 -1.48 8.04 13.41
CA LYS A 19 -2.29 6.83 13.63
C LYS A 19 -1.60 5.62 12.99
N PRO A 20 -1.21 4.58 13.75
CA PRO A 20 -0.62 3.39 13.18
C PRO A 20 -1.67 2.54 12.46
N ALA A 21 -1.26 1.87 11.38
CA ALA A 21 -2.06 0.85 10.70
C ALA A 21 -1.27 -0.46 10.60
N SER A 22 -1.94 -1.59 10.82
CA SER A 22 -1.30 -2.91 10.67
C SER A 22 -1.02 -3.28 9.22
N LEU A 23 -1.77 -2.71 8.27
CA LEU A 23 -1.63 -2.94 6.84
C LEU A 23 -2.19 -1.74 6.06
N VAL A 24 -1.49 -1.34 5.01
CA VAL A 24 -1.97 -0.39 3.99
C VAL A 24 -2.36 -1.15 2.73
N ILE A 25 -3.49 -0.79 2.13
CA ILE A 25 -3.88 -1.25 0.79
C ILE A 25 -3.73 -0.05 -0.14
N LEU A 26 -2.73 -0.10 -1.03
CA LEU A 26 -2.25 1.08 -1.74
C LEU A 26 -2.52 1.00 -3.25
N ASP A 27 -3.18 2.02 -3.81
CA ASP A 27 -3.22 2.17 -5.27
C ASP A 27 -1.93 2.80 -5.79
N MET A 28 -1.50 2.37 -6.97
CA MET A 28 -0.34 2.95 -7.65
C MET A 28 -0.66 4.21 -8.44
N ILE A 29 -1.90 4.35 -8.90
CA ILE A 29 -2.30 5.50 -9.72
C ILE A 29 -3.33 6.29 -8.93
N MET A 30 -2.93 7.50 -8.52
CA MET A 30 -3.71 8.38 -7.66
C MET A 30 -3.60 9.81 -8.21
N ASP A 31 -4.36 10.08 -9.27
CA ASP A 31 -4.42 11.40 -9.89
C ASP A 31 -5.68 12.16 -9.41
N PRO A 32 -5.58 13.44 -9.03
CA PRO A 32 -4.35 14.26 -8.94
C PRO A 32 -3.57 14.03 -7.63
N GLY A 33 -2.25 14.29 -7.64
CA GLY A 33 -1.40 14.29 -6.44
C GLY A 33 -0.19 13.37 -6.57
N ILE A 34 0.31 12.90 -5.43
CA ILE A 34 1.36 11.86 -5.40
C ILE A 34 0.78 10.48 -5.73
N ASP A 35 1.55 9.70 -6.49
CA ASP A 35 1.21 8.32 -6.81
C ASP A 35 1.54 7.34 -5.67
N GLY A 36 1.25 6.04 -5.88
CA GLY A 36 1.44 5.03 -4.84
C GLY A 36 2.90 4.80 -4.44
N LEU A 37 3.84 4.95 -5.37
CA LEU A 37 5.26 4.78 -5.04
C LEU A 37 5.69 5.89 -4.08
N GLU A 38 5.38 7.14 -4.44
CA GLU A 38 5.77 8.29 -3.63
C GLU A 38 5.04 8.31 -2.29
N THR A 39 3.77 7.90 -2.27
CA THR A 39 3.00 7.68 -1.03
C THR A 39 3.70 6.69 -0.10
N TYR A 40 4.04 5.50 -0.61
CA TYR A 40 4.68 4.48 0.21
C TYR A 40 6.07 4.91 0.69
N ARG A 41 6.85 5.59 -0.16
CA ARG A 41 8.16 6.13 0.20
C ARG A 41 8.06 7.05 1.42
N LYS A 42 7.16 8.04 1.40
CA LYS A 42 6.95 8.98 2.50
C LYS A 42 6.41 8.30 3.76
N ILE A 43 5.52 7.33 3.60
CA ILE A 43 5.05 6.52 4.74
C ILE A 43 6.22 5.77 5.39
N ALA A 44 7.07 5.12 4.59
CA ALA A 44 8.20 4.34 5.08
C ALA A 44 9.29 5.20 5.76
N GLU A 45 9.45 6.45 5.34
CA GLU A 45 10.33 7.43 6.01
C GLU A 45 9.86 7.74 7.44
N HIS A 46 8.55 7.80 7.68
CA HIS A 46 7.98 8.08 9.00
C HIS A 46 7.68 6.82 9.83
N ARG A 47 7.37 5.71 9.16
CA ARG A 47 7.06 4.41 9.76
C ARG A 47 7.83 3.30 9.04
N PRO A 48 9.14 3.13 9.33
CA PRO A 48 9.92 2.04 8.79
C PRO A 48 9.26 0.69 9.06
N GLY A 49 9.16 -0.16 8.03
CA GLY A 49 8.51 -1.47 8.13
C GLY A 49 6.98 -1.45 8.04
N GLN A 50 6.35 -0.32 7.68
CA GLN A 50 4.91 -0.27 7.43
C GLN A 50 4.51 -1.29 6.35
N LYS A 51 3.75 -2.31 6.76
CA LYS A 51 3.23 -3.33 5.83
C LYS A 51 2.25 -2.71 4.84
N ALA A 52 2.39 -3.08 3.57
CA ALA A 52 1.47 -2.67 2.51
C ALA A 52 1.22 -3.81 1.50
N ILE A 53 0.05 -3.81 0.88
CA ILE A 53 -0.20 -4.52 -0.38
C ILE A 53 -0.50 -3.49 -1.46
N ILE A 54 -0.05 -3.76 -2.67
CA ILE A 54 -0.24 -2.87 -3.82
C ILE A 54 -1.41 -3.38 -4.65
N VAL A 55 -2.33 -2.50 -5.04
CA VAL A 55 -3.50 -2.82 -5.88
C VAL A 55 -3.60 -1.86 -7.05
N SER A 56 -3.41 -2.30 -8.30
CA SER A 56 -3.52 -1.40 -9.45
C SER A 56 -4.20 -2.04 -10.65
N GLY A 57 -4.93 -1.26 -11.46
CA GLY A 57 -5.56 -1.73 -12.70
C GLY A 57 -4.61 -1.89 -13.87
N PHE A 58 -3.42 -1.30 -13.80
CA PHE A 58 -2.41 -1.41 -14.84
C PHE A 58 -1.48 -2.58 -14.56
N ALA A 59 -0.79 -3.07 -15.61
CA ALA A 59 0.22 -4.11 -15.46
C ALA A 59 1.28 -3.69 -14.42
N GLU A 60 2.00 -4.67 -13.87
CA GLU A 60 3.12 -4.39 -12.97
C GLU A 60 4.12 -3.44 -13.66
N THR A 61 4.24 -2.23 -13.11
CA THR A 61 5.12 -1.18 -13.63
C THR A 61 6.42 -1.12 -12.83
N ASP A 62 7.42 -0.40 -13.33
CA ASP A 62 8.65 -0.14 -12.57
C ASP A 62 8.36 0.53 -11.22
N ARG A 63 7.30 1.33 -11.13
CA ARG A 63 6.84 1.95 -9.87
C ARG A 63 6.43 0.91 -8.82
N VAL A 64 5.74 -0.17 -9.24
CA VAL A 64 5.38 -1.28 -8.33
C VAL A 64 6.64 -1.95 -7.79
N LYS A 65 7.59 -2.26 -8.69
CA LYS A 65 8.86 -2.89 -8.32
C LYS A 65 9.68 -2.02 -7.39
N GLU A 66 9.69 -0.71 -7.60
CA GLU A 66 10.36 0.23 -6.71
C GLU A 66 9.69 0.31 -5.33
N ALA A 67 8.37 0.32 -5.26
CA ALA A 67 7.66 0.29 -3.98
C ALA A 67 7.96 -1.00 -3.20
N GLN A 68 8.04 -2.13 -3.90
CA GLN A 68 8.44 -3.41 -3.29
C GLN A 68 9.88 -3.40 -2.78
N LYS A 69 10.82 -2.77 -3.50
CA LYS A 69 12.20 -2.56 -3.01
C LYS A 69 12.26 -1.73 -1.73
N LEU A 70 11.30 -0.81 -1.53
CA LEU A 70 11.14 -0.04 -0.30
C LEU A 70 10.46 -0.84 0.83
N GLY A 71 10.02 -2.07 0.56
CA GLY A 71 9.40 -2.98 1.53
C GLY A 71 7.91 -3.21 1.34
N ALA A 72 7.26 -2.61 0.34
CA ALA A 72 5.86 -2.90 0.06
C ALA A 72 5.69 -4.39 -0.31
N GLY A 73 4.55 -4.95 0.05
CA GLY A 73 4.25 -6.36 -0.14
C GLY A 73 3.79 -6.71 -1.56
N GLN A 74 2.93 -7.73 -1.62
CA GLN A 74 2.46 -8.26 -2.90
C GLN A 74 1.68 -7.24 -3.73
N TYR A 75 1.83 -7.34 -5.05
CA TYR A 75 1.03 -6.63 -6.02
C TYR A 75 -0.17 -7.47 -6.49
N LEU A 76 -1.34 -6.85 -6.51
CA LEU A 76 -2.57 -7.42 -7.04
C LEU A 76 -3.10 -6.57 -8.18
N LYS A 77 -3.27 -7.19 -9.36
CA LYS A 77 -3.89 -6.54 -10.50
C LYS A 77 -5.41 -6.43 -10.32
N LYS A 78 -5.98 -5.24 -10.58
CA LYS A 78 -7.44 -5.04 -10.68
C LYS A 78 -7.91 -5.47 -12.09
N PRO A 79 -9.10 -6.12 -12.21
CA PRO A 79 -9.96 -6.56 -11.12
C PRO A 79 -9.42 -7.82 -10.42
N TYR A 80 -9.63 -7.90 -9.10
CA TYR A 80 -9.29 -9.06 -8.26
C TYR A 80 -10.53 -9.60 -7.56
N THR A 81 -10.46 -10.87 -7.12
CA THR A 81 -11.51 -11.50 -6.32
C THR A 81 -11.31 -11.21 -4.83
N LEU A 82 -12.38 -11.36 -4.03
CA LEU A 82 -12.31 -11.27 -2.57
C LEU A 82 -11.31 -12.27 -1.98
N GLU A 83 -11.25 -13.47 -2.55
CA GLU A 83 -10.30 -14.50 -2.14
C GLU A 83 -8.85 -14.07 -2.36
N LYS A 84 -8.52 -13.52 -3.54
CA LYS A 84 -7.16 -13.07 -3.86
C LYS A 84 -6.68 -11.98 -2.90
N ILE A 85 -7.52 -10.98 -2.63
CA ILE A 85 -7.15 -9.91 -1.70
C ILE A 85 -7.07 -10.42 -0.26
N ALA A 86 -7.96 -11.33 0.17
CA ALA A 86 -7.91 -11.91 1.51
C ALA A 86 -6.62 -12.71 1.75
N ILE A 87 -6.18 -13.50 0.75
CA ILE A 87 -4.91 -14.24 0.80
C ILE A 87 -3.74 -13.27 0.91
N ALA A 88 -3.69 -12.22 0.10
CA ALA A 88 -2.61 -11.25 0.14
C ALA A 88 -2.54 -10.49 1.48
N VAL A 89 -3.70 -10.09 2.02
CA VAL A 89 -3.81 -9.47 3.36
C VAL A 89 -3.24 -10.42 4.43
N ARG A 90 -3.62 -11.70 4.39
CA ARG A 90 -3.14 -12.70 5.35
C ARG A 90 -1.63 -12.88 5.26
N ILE A 91 -1.10 -13.09 4.06
CA ILE A 91 0.33 -13.30 3.85
C ILE A 91 1.14 -12.10 4.36
N GLU A 92 0.69 -10.88 4.06
CA GLU A 92 1.42 -9.68 4.48
C GLU A 92 1.38 -9.47 6.00
N LEU A 93 0.22 -9.68 6.63
CA LEU A 93 0.07 -9.55 8.08
C LEU A 93 0.87 -10.61 8.86
N ASP A 94 1.04 -11.81 8.31
CA ASP A 94 1.76 -12.91 8.96
C ASP A 94 3.30 -12.78 8.85
N LYS A 95 3.84 -11.85 8.05
CA LYS A 95 5.28 -11.57 8.01
C LYS A 95 5.79 -11.14 9.39
N ALA A 96 6.95 -11.63 9.81
CA ALA A 96 7.64 -11.14 10.99
C ALA A 96 7.98 -9.64 10.83
N ALA A 97 7.92 -8.90 11.94
CA ALA A 97 8.33 -7.49 12.01
C ALA A 97 9.86 -7.36 12.00
#